data_AF-A0A7S4HWN0-F1
#
_entry.id   AF-A0A7S4HWN0-F1
#
_cell.length_a   1.000
_cell.length_b   1.000
_cell.length_c   1.000
_cell.angle_alpha   90.00
_cell.angle_beta   90.00
_cell.angle_gamma   90.00
#
_symmetry.space_group_name_H-M   'P 1'
#
loop_
_entity.id
_entity.type
_entity.pdbx_description
1 polymer ?
#
loop_
_entity_poly.entity_id
_entity_poly.type
_entity_poly.pdbx_seq_one_letter_code
_entity_poly.pdbx_strand_id
1 'polypeptide(L)'
;NNLNSNSVCHSCDAFRDLVQLEKALYFDSMEEEANTSFSAKNDGLSHTKHDCDILVLLQSLSKMIPRYWGKQSNTIQKISEQIRSDIKIIQAMGKELKKLRLLWECQRNYFLSLDVVQQAISRI
;
A
#
# COMPACT_ATOMS: atom_id res chain seq x y z
N ASN A 1 -7.30 -27.29 29.38
CA ASN A 1 -6.14 -26.51 28.92
C ASN A 1 -6.34 -26.13 27.46
N ASN A 2 -6.98 -24.98 27.23
CA ASN A 2 -7.33 -24.46 25.90
C ASN A 2 -6.06 -23.98 25.18
N LEU A 3 -5.62 -24.73 24.17
CA LEU A 3 -4.69 -24.29 23.13
C LEU A 3 -5.43 -23.29 22.22
N ASN A 4 -5.69 -22.10 22.74
CA ASN A 4 -6.25 -20.99 21.98
C ASN A 4 -5.11 -20.18 21.36
N SER A 5 -4.31 -20.80 20.49
CA SER A 5 -3.26 -20.10 19.74
C SER A 5 -3.81 -19.61 18.40
N ASN A 6 -4.76 -18.66 18.46
CA ASN A 6 -5.07 -17.79 17.32
C ASN A 6 -3.99 -16.70 17.15
N SER A 7 -2.73 -16.99 17.47
CA SER A 7 -1.62 -16.08 17.23
C SER A 7 -1.27 -16.16 15.74
N VAL A 8 -1.70 -15.15 14.99
CA VAL A 8 -1.28 -14.96 13.61
C VAL A 8 0.24 -14.82 13.59
N CYS A 9 0.89 -15.41 12.59
CA CYS A 9 2.35 -15.39 12.50
C CYS A 9 2.85 -13.94 12.30
N HIS A 10 3.99 -13.54 12.89
CA HIS A 10 4.49 -12.16 12.76
C HIS A 10 4.67 -11.71 11.29
N SER A 11 5.09 -12.63 10.41
CA SER A 11 5.18 -12.36 8.97
C SER A 11 3.80 -12.08 8.36
N CYS A 12 2.77 -12.81 8.80
CA CYS A 12 1.40 -12.66 8.36
C CYS A 12 0.78 -11.32 8.84
N ASP A 13 1.12 -10.87 10.05
CA ASP A 13 0.72 -9.57 10.57
C ASP A 13 1.41 -8.42 9.82
N ALA A 14 2.72 -8.50 9.60
CA ALA A 14 3.45 -7.51 8.80
C ALA A 14 2.90 -7.41 7.36
N PHE A 15 2.47 -8.53 6.77
CA PHE A 15 1.80 -8.52 5.46
C PHE A 15 0.46 -7.79 5.50
N ARG A 16 -0.31 -7.95 6.58
CA ARG A 16 -1.59 -7.27 6.76
C ARG A 16 -1.41 -5.76 6.80
N ASP A 17 -0.38 -5.28 7.50
CA ASP A 17 -0.06 -3.85 7.56
C ASP A 17 0.36 -3.32 6.18
N LEU A 18 1.13 -4.09 5.41
CA LEU A 18 1.46 -3.74 4.02
C LEU A 18 0.22 -3.64 3.13
N VAL A 19 -0.74 -4.55 3.28
CA VAL A 19 -2.01 -4.51 2.54
C VAL A 19 -2.87 -3.32 2.97
N GLN A 20 -2.90 -2.97 4.26
CA GLN A 20 -3.61 -1.78 4.73
C GLN A 20 -2.98 -0.50 4.16
N LEU A 21 -1.65 -0.42 4.14
CA LEU A 21 -0.93 0.69 3.51
C LEU A 21 -1.22 0.77 2.00
N GLU A 22 -1.26 -0.38 1.32
CA GLU A 22 -1.62 -0.47 -0.10
C GLU A 22 -3.02 0.10 -0.36
N LYS A 23 -4.01 -0.28 0.45
CA LYS A 23 -5.39 0.24 0.36
C LYS A 23 -5.49 1.73 0.69
N ALA A 24 -4.64 2.25 1.56
CA ALA A 24 -4.60 3.68 1.87
C ALA A 24 -3.96 4.51 0.75
N LEU A 25 -3.04 3.93 -0.02
CA LEU A 25 -2.31 4.61 -1.10
C LEU A 25 -2.97 4.47 -2.47
N TYR A 26 -3.77 3.42 -2.67
CA TYR A 26 -4.38 3.09 -3.96
C TYR A 26 -5.83 2.71 -3.80
N PHE A 27 -6.65 3.13 -4.77
CA PHE A 27 -7.95 2.52 -4.99
C PHE A 27 -7.83 1.23 -5.78
N ASP A 28 -8.61 0.25 -5.37
CA ASP A 28 -8.96 -0.89 -6.21
C ASP A 28 -10.29 -0.57 -6.89
N SER A 29 -10.32 -0.53 -8.21
CA SER A 29 -11.54 -0.20 -8.98
C SER A 29 -12.64 -1.28 -8.89
N MET A 30 -12.45 -2.32 -8.06
CA MET A 30 -13.30 -3.51 -8.00
C MET A 30 -14.13 -3.69 -6.72
N GLU A 31 -14.16 -2.74 -5.77
CA GLU A 31 -15.14 -2.86 -4.67
C GLU A 31 -16.61 -2.69 -5.13
N GLU A 32 -16.85 -2.20 -6.36
CA GLU A 32 -18.20 -2.17 -6.97
C GLU A 32 -18.55 -3.41 -7.84
N GLU A 33 -17.57 -4.20 -8.30
CA GLU A 33 -17.82 -5.37 -9.17
C GLU A 33 -18.03 -6.69 -8.40
N ALA A 34 -17.87 -6.68 -7.07
CA ALA A 34 -18.07 -7.86 -6.22
C ALA A 34 -19.54 -8.37 -6.16
N ASN A 35 -20.50 -7.67 -6.78
CA ASN A 35 -21.90 -8.10 -6.84
C ASN A 35 -22.32 -8.72 -8.18
N THR A 36 -21.47 -8.77 -9.20
CA THR A 36 -21.81 -9.43 -10.46
C THR A 36 -20.68 -10.28 -11.01
N SER A 37 -20.89 -11.59 -10.86
CA SER A 37 -20.33 -12.70 -11.65
C SER A 37 -18.83 -13.05 -11.47
N PHE A 38 -18.64 -14.20 -10.83
CA PHE A 38 -17.57 -15.16 -11.07
C PHE A 38 -17.15 -15.25 -12.57
N SER A 39 -16.09 -14.57 -12.98
CA SER A 39 -15.17 -15.02 -14.06
C SER A 39 -14.09 -13.97 -14.35
N ALA A 40 -13.07 -13.86 -13.49
CA ALA A 40 -11.83 -13.14 -13.81
C ALA A 40 -10.64 -13.72 -13.02
N LYS A 41 -10.45 -15.05 -13.11
CA LYS A 41 -9.19 -15.69 -12.75
C LYS A 41 -8.59 -16.24 -14.04
N ASN A 42 -7.71 -15.48 -14.71
CA ASN A 42 -6.52 -16.02 -15.42
C ASN A 42 -5.76 -15.04 -16.31
N ASP A 43 -6.23 -13.82 -16.58
CA ASP A 43 -5.40 -12.86 -17.31
C ASP A 43 -4.71 -11.90 -16.33
N GLY A 44 -3.37 -11.94 -16.32
CA GLY A 44 -2.49 -11.02 -15.61
C GLY A 44 -2.52 -9.59 -16.14
N LEU A 45 -3.71 -9.08 -16.46
CA LEU A 45 -3.95 -7.67 -16.71
C LEU A 45 -3.98 -6.97 -15.37
N SER A 46 -2.92 -6.21 -15.15
CA SER A 46 -2.71 -5.32 -14.01
C SER A 46 -4.01 -4.66 -13.56
N HIS A 47 -4.44 -4.96 -12.33
CA HIS A 47 -5.33 -4.09 -11.58
C HIS A 47 -4.82 -2.64 -11.74
N THR A 48 -5.59 -1.78 -12.40
CA THR A 48 -5.24 -0.37 -12.54
C THR A 48 -5.40 0.28 -11.18
N LYS A 49 -4.32 0.29 -10.41
CA LYS A 49 -4.28 1.02 -9.14
C LYS A 49 -4.39 2.50 -9.43
N HIS A 50 -5.47 3.11 -8.95
CA HIS A 50 -5.68 4.55 -9.07
C HIS A 50 -5.09 5.26 -7.84
N ASP A 51 -4.66 6.51 -8.02
CA ASP A 51 -4.21 7.38 -6.92
C ASP A 51 -5.31 7.49 -5.85
N CYS A 52 -4.96 7.42 -4.56
CA CYS A 52 -5.94 7.58 -3.48
C CYS A 52 -6.59 8.98 -3.43
N ASP A 53 -7.75 9.08 -2.80
CA ASP A 53 -8.56 10.30 -2.75
C ASP A 53 -7.77 11.48 -2.20
N ILE A 54 -6.98 11.23 -1.16
CA ILE A 54 -6.15 12.24 -0.52
C ILE A 54 -5.16 12.81 -1.53
N LEU A 55 -4.52 11.97 -2.34
CA LEU A 55 -3.58 12.41 -3.36
C LEU A 55 -4.30 13.24 -4.44
N VAL A 56 -5.46 12.79 -4.92
CA VAL A 56 -6.28 13.52 -5.91
C VAL A 56 -6.75 14.89 -5.37
N LEU A 57 -7.19 14.93 -4.11
CA LEU A 57 -7.62 16.15 -3.43
C LEU A 57 -6.44 17.13 -3.27
N LEU A 58 -5.29 16.67 -2.80
CA LEU A 58 -4.09 17.50 -2.67
C LEU A 58 -3.62 18.03 -4.02
N GLN A 59 -3.62 17.19 -5.07
CA GLN A 59 -3.29 17.62 -6.43
C GLN A 59 -4.27 18.70 -6.92
N SER A 60 -5.56 18.58 -6.62
CA SER A 60 -6.58 19.57 -6.98
C SER A 60 -6.42 20.88 -6.20
N LEU A 61 -6.18 20.80 -4.89
CA LEU A 61 -5.89 21.95 -4.03
C LEU A 61 -4.64 22.70 -4.50
N SER A 62 -3.59 21.98 -4.89
CA SER A 62 -2.36 22.58 -5.41
C SER A 62 -2.58 23.44 -6.67
N LYS A 63 -3.62 23.12 -7.45
CA LYS A 63 -4.03 23.87 -8.65
C LYS A 63 -5.02 24.99 -8.32
N MET A 64 -5.90 24.79 -7.35
CA MET A 64 -6.92 25.77 -6.95
C MET A 64 -6.34 26.94 -6.17
N ILE A 65 -5.46 26.68 -5.20
CA ILE A 65 -4.96 27.72 -4.29
C ILE A 65 -4.32 28.90 -5.05
N PRO A 66 -3.43 28.67 -6.05
CA PRO A 66 -2.87 29.77 -6.83
C PRO A 66 -3.90 30.53 -7.68
N ARG A 67 -4.99 29.88 -8.09
CA ARG A 67 -6.04 30.47 -8.95
C ARG A 67 -6.95 31.41 -8.17
N TYR A 68 -7.34 31.05 -6.95
CA TYR A 68 -8.33 31.80 -6.18
C TYR A 68 -7.71 32.77 -5.16
N TRP A 69 -6.54 32.47 -4.62
CA TRP A 69 -5.90 33.30 -3.57
C TRP A 69 -4.65 34.05 -4.04
N GLY A 70 -4.17 33.81 -5.27
CA GLY A 70 -2.97 34.43 -5.80
C GLY A 70 -1.71 34.12 -4.97
N LYS A 71 -0.67 34.94 -5.12
CA LYS A 71 0.63 34.80 -4.40
C LYS A 71 0.84 35.83 -3.28
N GLN A 72 -0.17 36.61 -2.93
CA GLN A 72 0.04 37.83 -2.13
C GLN A 72 0.14 37.58 -0.61
N SER A 73 -0.32 36.43 -0.12
CA SER A 73 -0.25 36.09 1.30
C SER A 73 0.84 35.06 1.59
N ASN A 74 1.74 35.40 2.52
CA ASN A 74 2.81 34.52 3.01
C ASN A 74 2.24 33.19 3.57
N THR A 75 1.07 33.24 4.21
CA THR A 75 0.38 32.05 4.71
C THR A 75 -0.07 31.13 3.57
N ILE A 76 -0.62 31.69 2.49
CA ILE A 76 -1.06 30.92 1.32
C ILE A 76 0.13 30.27 0.60
N GLN A 77 1.26 30.97 0.54
CA GLN A 77 2.49 30.41 -0.02
C GLN A 77 2.97 29.21 0.80
N LYS A 78 3.03 29.32 2.13
CA LYS A 78 3.41 28.22 3.03
C LYS A 78 2.49 27.01 2.89
N ILE A 79 1.18 27.23 2.84
CA ILE A 79 0.19 26.15 2.62
C ILE A 79 0.43 25.46 1.27
N SER A 80 0.70 26.25 0.21
CA SER A 80 0.98 25.71 -1.12
C SER A 80 2.27 24.87 -1.16
N GLU A 81 3.31 25.31 -0.45
CA GLU A 81 4.57 24.57 -0.31
C GLU A 81 4.37 23.27 0.48
N GLN A 82 3.60 23.31 1.57
CA GLN A 82 3.26 22.12 2.35
C GLN A 82 2.51 21.08 1.51
N ILE A 83 1.46 21.49 0.79
CA ILE A 83 0.69 20.58 -0.08
C ILE A 83 1.59 19.92 -1.13
N ARG A 84 2.54 20.65 -1.72
CA ARG A 84 3.50 20.07 -2.66
C ARG A 84 4.44 19.07 -2.00
N SER A 85 4.86 19.33 -0.76
CA SER A 85 5.65 18.39 0.02
C SER A 85 4.86 17.12 0.29
N ASP A 86 3.62 17.24 0.74
CA ASP A 86 2.76 16.10 1.07
C ASP A 86 2.47 15.23 -0.16
N ILE A 87 2.21 15.84 -1.32
CA ILE A 87 2.07 15.12 -2.60
C ILE A 87 3.32 14.28 -2.89
N LYS A 88 4.52 14.87 -2.74
CA LYS A 88 5.78 14.15 -2.99
C LYS A 88 5.97 12.98 -2.03
N ILE A 89 5.60 13.16 -0.76
CA ILE A 89 5.69 12.12 0.27
C ILE A 89 4.78 10.94 -0.11
N ILE A 90 3.50 11.21 -0.41
CA ILE A 90 2.53 10.15 -0.77
C ILE A 90 2.98 9.40 -2.03
N GLN A 91 3.46 10.11 -3.04
CA GLN A 91 4.00 9.50 -4.26
C GLN A 91 5.26 8.66 -3.99
N ALA A 92 6.12 9.10 -3.08
CA ALA A 92 7.29 8.33 -2.67
C ALA A 92 6.88 7.06 -1.91
N MET A 93 5.92 7.14 -1.00
CA MET A 93 5.36 5.98 -0.29
C MET A 93 4.80 4.94 -1.26
N GLY A 94 4.07 5.36 -2.30
CA GLY A 94 3.58 4.46 -3.35
C GLY A 94 4.71 3.73 -4.09
N LYS A 95 5.81 4.42 -4.40
CA LYS A 95 6.99 3.81 -5.04
C LYS A 95 7.72 2.81 -4.14
N GLU A 96 7.77 3.08 -2.83
CA GLU A 96 8.44 2.21 -1.86
C GLU A 96 7.61 0.96 -1.52
N LEU A 97 6.28 1.01 -1.64
CA LEU A 97 5.41 -0.12 -1.32
C LEU A 97 5.80 -1.42 -2.04
N LYS A 98 6.12 -1.35 -3.34
CA LYS A 98 6.56 -2.53 -4.11
C LYS A 98 7.86 -3.13 -3.54
N LYS A 99 8.79 -2.27 -3.11
CA LYS A 99 10.06 -2.72 -2.53
C LYS A 99 9.86 -3.34 -1.15
N LEU A 100 9.00 -2.75 -0.32
CA LEU A 100 8.62 -3.31 0.98
C LEU A 100 7.98 -4.68 0.85
N ARG A 101 7.09 -4.86 -0.15
CA ARG A 101 6.48 -6.15 -0.45
C ARG A 101 7.52 -7.21 -0.86
N LEU A 102 8.44 -6.86 -1.76
CA LEU A 102 9.53 -7.77 -2.16
C LEU A 102 10.43 -8.14 -0.97
N LEU A 103 10.76 -7.18 -0.11
CA LEU A 103 11.55 -7.43 1.09
C LEU A 103 10.85 -8.41 2.03
N TRP A 104 9.55 -8.21 2.26
CA TRP A 104 8.72 -9.13 3.04
C TRP A 104 8.68 -10.54 2.44
N GLU A 105 8.47 -10.66 1.12
CA GLU A 105 8.46 -11.94 0.41
C GLU A 105 9.80 -12.68 0.57
N CYS A 106 10.92 -11.97 0.40
CA CYS A 106 12.27 -12.51 0.62
C CYS A 106 12.46 -13.03 2.05
N GLN A 107 12.08 -12.24 3.06
CA GLN A 107 12.23 -12.63 4.46
C GLN A 107 11.37 -13.85 4.80
N ARG A 108 10.12 -13.89 4.32
CA ARG A 108 9.24 -15.06 4.48
C ARG A 108 9.86 -16.31 3.87
N ASN A 109 10.36 -16.20 2.64
CA ASN A 109 10.94 -17.34 1.92
C ASN A 109 12.23 -17.85 2.57
N TYR A 110 13.01 -16.97 3.18
CA TYR A 110 14.19 -17.36 3.95
C TYR A 110 13.82 -18.28 5.12
N PHE A 111 12.84 -17.91 5.95
CA PHE A 111 12.42 -18.74 7.08
C PHE A 111 11.76 -20.06 6.63
N LEU A 112 10.97 -20.04 5.55
CA LEU A 112 10.41 -21.27 4.98
C LEU A 112 11.51 -22.21 4.48
N SER A 113 12.56 -21.67 3.87
CA SER A 113 13.69 -22.47 3.39
C SER A 113 14.47 -23.10 4.55
N LEU A 114 14.65 -22.37 5.66
CA LEU A 114 15.27 -22.91 6.88
C LEU A 114 14.45 -24.06 7.47
N ASP A 115 13.12 -23.93 7.52
CA ASP A 115 12.22 -24.98 8.01
C ASP A 115 12.33 -26.25 7.14
N VAL A 116 12.36 -26.10 5.82
CA VAL A 116 12.57 -27.25 4.90
C VAL A 116 13.91 -27.96 5.17
N VAL A 117 14.99 -27.20 5.38
CA VAL A 117 16.31 -27.78 5.71
C VAL A 117 16.26 -28.49 7.07
N GLN A 118 15.64 -27.88 8.08
CA GLN A 118 15.53 -28.45 9.42
C GLN A 118 14.71 -29.76 9.41
N GLN A 119 13.62 -29.79 8.65
CA GLN A 119 12.80 -30.99 8.48
C GLN A 119 13.56 -32.09 7.74
N ALA A 120 14.39 -31.74 6.75
CA ALA A 120 15.24 -32.71 6.06
C ALA A 120 16.29 -33.31 7.02
N ILE A 121 16.95 -32.48 7.83
CA ILE A 121 17.91 -32.94 8.85
C ILE A 121 17.24 -33.83 9.89
N SER A 122 16.05 -33.45 10.39
CA SER A 122 15.37 -34.20 11.45
C SER A 122 14.84 -35.57 11.01
N ARG A 123 14.79 -35.84 9.69
CA ARG A 123 14.39 -37.14 9.13
C ARG A 123 15.56 -38.12 8.98
N ILE A 124 16.80 -37.63 9.03
CA ILE A 124 18.04 -38.42 8.99
C ILE A 124 18.33 -38.91 10.41
#